data_AF-A0A8T3R5V5-F1
#
_entry.id   AF-A0A8T3R5V5-F1
#
_cell.length_a   1.000
_cell.length_b   1.000
_cell.length_c   1.000
_cell.angle_alpha   90.00
_cell.angle_beta   90.00
_cell.angle_gamma   90.00
#
_symmetry.space_group_name_H-M   'P 1'
#
loop_
_entity.id
_entity.type
_entity.pdbx_description
1 polymer ?
#
loop_
_entity_poly.entity_id
_entity_poly.type
_entity_poly.pdbx_seq_one_letter_code
_entity_poly.pdbx_strand_id
1 'polypeptide(L)'
;FITSVLAGSISAGWQGPVFVQGDHYQFNAKKYADDPEGTTGAVCKLTSEALRVGYGNIDIDSSTLVDLSFPTVDEQQRENLRRAAEIAALIREQEPAGMTVSIGGEIGEVGKQNSTEEELRSYLEGFRQELDRLAGSTAVGLSKVSVQTGTSHGGVPLPGGGVAEVKLDFGTLERLSAVCREYGLAGAVQHGASTLPDESFDRFPGVETAEIHLATGFQNLLYDHPALPEDLRAEMEAWCHANTADERKDGESGDVFLYKTRKKALGPFKRELWDLAEKDEIVAAQEAKFRFLFEQLGIAGNRAMVERYITVVPRSRPLPESLPVTEYQWRLAGQSPTRQHGVDGRLA
;
A
#
# COMPACT_ATOMS: atom_id res chain seq x y z
N PHE A 1 10.22 -4.93 5.74
CA PHE A 1 9.41 -5.05 4.51
C PHE A 1 10.22 -4.72 3.26
N ILE A 2 10.63 -3.46 3.02
CA ILE A 2 11.37 -3.05 1.80
C ILE A 2 12.53 -3.97 1.45
N THR A 3 13.36 -4.36 2.42
CA THR A 3 14.51 -5.25 2.18
C THR A 3 14.10 -6.56 1.49
N SER A 4 12.97 -7.15 1.88
CA SER A 4 12.45 -8.37 1.27
C SER A 4 11.98 -8.14 -0.17
N VAL A 5 11.30 -7.01 -0.43
CA VAL A 5 10.86 -6.63 -1.77
C VAL A 5 12.07 -6.42 -2.69
N LEU A 6 13.08 -5.67 -2.25
CA LEU A 6 14.30 -5.41 -3.03
C LEU A 6 15.11 -6.69 -3.26
N ALA A 7 15.21 -7.59 -2.27
CA ALA A 7 15.85 -8.89 -2.45
C ALA A 7 15.11 -9.75 -3.48
N GLY A 8 13.77 -9.74 -3.46
CA GLY A 8 12.94 -10.38 -4.48
C GLY A 8 13.19 -9.80 -5.87
N SER A 9 13.24 -8.46 -6.00
CA SER A 9 13.56 -7.79 -7.26
C SER A 9 14.93 -8.20 -7.80
N ILE A 10 15.97 -8.24 -6.95
CA ILE A 10 17.31 -8.68 -7.34
C ILE A 10 17.30 -10.14 -7.79
N SER A 11 16.63 -11.02 -7.03
CA SER A 11 16.49 -12.44 -7.38
C SER A 11 15.78 -12.64 -8.72
N ALA A 12 14.80 -11.78 -9.03
CA ALA A 12 14.08 -11.79 -10.30
C ALA A 12 14.84 -11.10 -11.45
N GLY A 13 16.05 -10.58 -11.21
CA GLY A 13 16.82 -9.83 -12.21
C GLY A 13 16.22 -8.47 -12.56
N TRP A 14 15.31 -7.93 -11.74
CA TRP A 14 14.68 -6.64 -11.96
C TRP A 14 15.64 -5.49 -11.63
N GLN A 15 15.83 -4.60 -12.60
CA GLN A 15 16.47 -3.31 -12.42
C GLN A 15 15.37 -2.26 -12.40
N GLY A 16 15.40 -1.38 -11.40
CA GLY A 16 14.27 -0.52 -11.01
C GLY A 16 13.66 0.40 -12.09
N PRO A 17 12.66 1.21 -11.74
CA PRO A 17 12.26 1.52 -10.36
C PRO A 17 11.50 0.38 -9.65
N VAL A 18 11.51 0.44 -8.31
CA VAL A 18 10.61 -0.32 -7.43
C VAL A 18 9.83 0.72 -6.64
N PHE A 19 8.51 0.77 -6.86
CA PHE A 19 7.65 1.70 -6.15
C PHE A 19 7.28 1.11 -4.79
N VAL A 20 7.56 1.85 -3.73
CA VAL A 20 7.20 1.46 -2.37
C VAL A 20 6.21 2.48 -1.83
N GLN A 21 5.04 1.97 -1.48
CA GLN A 21 3.95 2.72 -0.90
C GLN A 21 3.71 2.30 0.54
N GLY A 22 3.39 3.29 1.36
CA GLY A 22 2.93 3.12 2.71
C GLY A 22 1.45 3.43 2.70
N ASP A 23 0.65 2.41 2.97
CA ASP A 23 -0.80 2.51 2.98
C ASP A 23 -1.33 2.79 4.40
N HIS A 24 -2.48 3.46 4.51
CA HIS A 24 -3.18 3.82 5.75
C HIS A 24 -2.28 4.35 6.87
N TYR A 25 -1.73 5.56 6.71
CA TYR A 25 -1.15 6.33 7.82
C TYR A 25 -2.28 6.88 8.67
N GLN A 26 -2.92 5.96 9.39
CA GLN A 26 -4.25 6.12 9.92
C GLN A 26 -4.26 6.82 11.28
N PHE A 27 -5.16 7.78 11.44
CA PHE A 27 -5.54 8.32 12.73
C PHE A 27 -6.55 7.39 13.38
N ASN A 28 -6.27 6.90 14.58
CA ASN A 28 -7.26 6.10 15.31
C ASN A 28 -8.21 7.03 16.07
N ALA A 29 -9.48 7.09 15.67
CA ALA A 29 -10.49 7.99 16.25
C ALA A 29 -10.56 7.97 17.78
N LYS A 30 -10.49 6.78 18.41
CA LYS A 30 -10.54 6.66 19.87
C LYS A 30 -9.31 7.28 20.53
N LYS A 31 -8.11 6.93 20.07
CA LYS A 31 -6.86 7.51 20.60
C LYS A 31 -6.78 9.01 20.33
N TYR A 32 -7.27 9.45 19.18
CA TYR A 32 -7.30 10.87 18.82
C TYR A 32 -8.24 11.67 19.71
N ALA A 33 -9.41 11.12 20.07
CA ALA A 33 -10.33 11.77 21.01
C ALA A 33 -9.70 11.95 22.42
N ASP A 34 -8.86 11.00 22.84
CA ASP A 34 -8.15 11.06 24.13
C ASP A 34 -6.93 11.99 24.10
N ASP A 35 -6.10 11.92 23.05
CA ASP A 35 -4.89 12.73 22.86
C ASP A 35 -4.66 13.03 21.35
N PRO A 36 -5.23 14.14 20.84
CA PRO A 36 -5.11 14.52 19.44
C PRO A 36 -3.65 14.74 19.00
N GLU A 37 -2.86 15.42 19.82
CA GLU A 37 -1.49 15.78 19.46
C GLU A 37 -0.53 14.60 19.60
N GLY A 38 -0.71 13.73 20.61
CA GLY A 38 0.04 12.49 20.70
C GLY A 38 -0.23 11.54 19.54
N THR A 39 -1.50 11.41 19.12
CA THR A 39 -1.87 10.61 17.95
C THR A 39 -1.25 11.18 16.67
N THR A 40 -1.35 12.50 16.47
CA THR A 40 -0.74 13.19 15.33
C THR A 40 0.78 13.01 15.31
N GLY A 41 1.45 13.19 16.46
CA GLY A 41 2.88 13.00 16.61
C GLY A 41 3.34 11.58 16.29
N ALA A 42 2.53 10.56 16.62
CA ALA A 42 2.81 9.18 16.24
C ALA A 42 2.75 8.97 14.72
N VAL A 43 1.74 9.53 14.04
CA VAL A 43 1.62 9.48 12.57
C VAL A 43 2.77 10.24 11.90
N CYS A 44 3.15 11.42 12.40
CA CYS A 44 4.31 12.18 11.93
C CYS A 44 5.61 11.37 12.04
N LYS A 45 5.81 10.68 13.17
CA LYS A 45 6.98 9.82 13.41
C LYS A 45 7.04 8.66 12.41
N LEU A 46 5.93 7.95 12.22
CA LEU A 46 5.84 6.86 11.24
C LEU A 46 6.12 7.35 9.82
N THR A 47 5.51 8.48 9.43
CA THR A 47 5.72 9.10 8.12
C THR A 47 7.20 9.42 7.89
N SER A 48 7.83 10.07 8.86
CA SER A 48 9.25 10.41 8.80
C SER A 48 10.15 9.17 8.70
N GLU A 49 9.82 8.09 9.43
CA GLU A 49 10.56 6.83 9.36
C GLU A 49 10.44 6.16 7.99
N ALA A 50 9.25 6.18 7.38
CA ALA A 50 8.98 5.65 6.04
C ALA A 50 9.77 6.41 4.96
N LEU A 51 9.72 7.75 4.99
CA LEU A 51 10.48 8.60 4.08
C LEU A 51 11.99 8.34 4.19
N ARG A 52 12.51 8.12 5.40
CA ARG A 52 13.93 7.79 5.61
C ARG A 52 14.30 6.44 4.99
N VAL A 53 13.40 5.47 4.93
CA VAL A 53 13.67 4.11 4.43
C VAL A 53 13.37 3.89 2.95
N GLY A 54 12.86 4.91 2.25
CA GLY A 54 12.73 4.85 0.79
C GLY A 54 11.28 4.79 0.28
N TYR A 55 10.29 5.02 1.13
CA TYR A 55 8.90 5.15 0.67
C TYR A 55 8.79 6.38 -0.23
N GLY A 56 8.25 6.18 -1.43
CA GLY A 56 8.01 7.23 -2.42
C GLY A 56 6.53 7.56 -2.61
N ASN A 57 5.65 6.83 -1.92
CA ASN A 57 4.22 7.09 -1.86
C ASN A 57 3.71 6.85 -0.43
N ILE A 58 2.89 7.77 0.09
CA ILE A 58 2.29 7.69 1.43
C ILE A 58 0.81 8.04 1.32
N ASP A 59 -0.05 7.12 1.71
CA ASP A 59 -1.50 7.36 1.78
C ASP A 59 -1.88 7.71 3.22
N ILE A 60 -2.39 8.93 3.40
CA ILE A 60 -2.77 9.48 4.70
C ILE A 60 -4.24 9.20 4.93
N ASP A 61 -4.57 8.57 6.07
CA ASP A 61 -5.93 8.20 6.40
C ASP A 61 -6.37 8.86 7.72
N SER A 62 -6.91 10.07 7.59
CA SER A 62 -7.61 10.77 8.67
C SER A 62 -9.13 10.68 8.52
N SER A 63 -9.64 9.78 7.67
CA SER A 63 -11.07 9.65 7.36
C SER A 63 -11.89 9.23 8.57
N THR A 64 -11.27 8.51 9.52
CA THR A 64 -11.90 8.12 10.80
C THR A 64 -12.25 9.32 11.70
N LEU A 65 -11.68 10.50 11.41
CA LEU A 65 -11.94 11.74 12.15
C LEU A 65 -13.14 12.52 11.59
N VAL A 66 -13.79 12.03 10.53
CA VAL A 66 -15.01 12.64 9.99
C VAL A 66 -16.14 12.50 11.03
N ASP A 67 -16.75 13.64 11.39
CA ASP A 67 -17.83 13.70 12.38
C ASP A 67 -19.14 14.12 11.74
N LEU A 68 -20.00 13.15 11.45
CA LEU A 68 -21.31 13.35 10.81
C LEU A 68 -22.33 14.07 11.70
N SER A 69 -22.01 14.39 12.95
CA SER A 69 -22.91 15.15 13.84
C SER A 69 -23.01 16.63 13.48
N PHE A 70 -22.05 17.16 12.70
CA PHE A 70 -22.08 18.52 12.20
C PHE A 70 -23.08 18.71 11.05
N PRO A 71 -23.71 19.90 10.95
CA PRO A 71 -24.81 20.14 10.00
C PRO A 71 -24.34 20.30 8.54
N THR A 72 -23.06 20.60 8.29
CA THR A 72 -22.53 20.82 6.93
C THR A 72 -21.36 19.89 6.63
N VAL A 73 -21.22 19.46 5.37
CA VAL A 73 -20.13 18.57 4.93
C VAL A 73 -18.75 19.18 5.23
N ASP A 74 -18.59 20.49 5.07
CA ASP A 74 -17.35 21.21 5.40
C ASP A 74 -16.95 21.08 6.88
N GLU A 75 -17.93 21.15 7.78
CA GLU A 75 -17.68 20.95 9.21
C GLU A 75 -17.36 19.49 9.53
N GLN A 76 -18.04 18.54 8.87
CA GLN A 76 -17.80 17.10 9.03
C GLN A 76 -16.37 16.71 8.59
N GLN A 77 -15.87 17.29 7.49
CA GLN A 77 -14.56 16.98 6.92
C GLN A 77 -13.40 17.76 7.55
N ARG A 78 -13.66 18.76 8.38
CA ARG A 78 -12.67 19.73 8.87
C ARG A 78 -11.43 19.07 9.48
N GLU A 79 -11.62 18.11 10.38
CA GLU A 79 -10.49 17.43 11.03
C GLU A 79 -9.77 16.45 10.11
N ASN A 80 -10.50 15.79 9.20
CA ASN A 80 -9.93 14.92 8.18
C ASN A 80 -8.97 15.71 7.27
N LEU A 81 -9.46 16.79 6.64
CA LEU A 81 -8.63 17.57 5.72
C LEU A 81 -7.47 18.28 6.44
N ARG A 82 -7.68 18.74 7.67
CA ARG A 82 -6.64 19.45 8.45
C ARG A 82 -5.48 18.53 8.80
N ARG A 83 -5.77 17.36 9.36
CA ARG A 83 -4.71 16.40 9.72
C ARG A 83 -4.03 15.80 8.51
N ALA A 84 -4.75 15.57 7.42
CA ALA A 84 -4.13 15.20 6.15
C ALA A 84 -3.15 16.27 5.65
N ALA A 85 -3.53 17.56 5.68
CA ALA A 85 -2.68 18.67 5.25
C ALA A 85 -1.43 18.83 6.13
N GLU A 86 -1.53 18.60 7.45
CA GLU A 86 -0.38 18.61 8.37
C GLU A 86 0.64 17.53 8.03
N ILE A 87 0.20 16.29 7.78
CA ILE A 87 1.11 15.21 7.36
C ILE A 87 1.67 15.49 5.96
N ALA A 88 0.88 16.03 5.03
CA ALA A 88 1.37 16.40 3.71
C ALA A 88 2.44 17.50 3.76
N ALA A 89 2.27 18.52 4.60
CA ALA A 89 3.27 19.56 4.82
C ALA A 89 4.58 18.98 5.38
N LEU A 90 4.50 18.05 6.34
CA LEU A 90 5.66 17.31 6.85
C LEU A 90 6.37 16.52 5.73
N ILE A 91 5.61 15.86 4.86
CA ILE A 91 6.18 15.14 3.71
C ILE A 91 6.90 16.12 2.79
N ARG A 92 6.32 17.29 2.48
CA ARG A 92 6.99 18.32 1.66
C ARG A 92 8.28 18.82 2.29
N GLU A 93 8.32 18.96 3.62
CA GLU A 93 9.53 19.37 4.35
C GLU A 93 10.63 18.29 4.28
N GLN A 94 10.26 17.01 4.34
CA GLN A 94 11.21 15.91 4.49
C GLN A 94 11.47 15.10 3.22
N GLU A 95 10.78 15.39 2.11
CA GLU A 95 10.93 14.59 0.90
C GLU A 95 12.36 14.67 0.33
N PRO A 96 12.91 13.56 -0.19
CA PRO A 96 14.26 13.55 -0.72
C PRO A 96 14.40 14.49 -1.92
N ALA A 97 15.53 15.22 -1.98
CA ALA A 97 15.84 16.06 -3.13
C ALA A 97 15.80 15.26 -4.44
N GLY A 98 15.10 15.81 -5.44
CA GLY A 98 14.93 15.17 -6.76
C GLY A 98 13.86 14.08 -6.81
N MET A 99 13.15 13.79 -5.71
CA MET A 99 12.05 12.83 -5.67
C MET A 99 10.83 13.44 -4.99
N THR A 100 9.82 13.79 -5.78
CA THR A 100 8.51 14.18 -5.25
C THR A 100 7.80 12.95 -4.72
N VAL A 101 7.47 12.94 -3.43
CA VAL A 101 6.70 11.85 -2.83
C VAL A 101 5.24 11.97 -3.28
N SER A 102 4.65 10.87 -3.76
CA SER A 102 3.21 10.83 -4.01
C SER A 102 2.45 10.80 -2.68
N ILE A 103 1.33 11.53 -2.60
CA ILE A 103 0.49 11.57 -1.40
C ILE A 103 -0.93 11.16 -1.77
N GLY A 104 -1.44 10.13 -1.11
CA GLY A 104 -2.87 9.79 -1.12
C GLY A 104 -3.60 10.43 0.05
N GLY A 105 -4.83 10.89 -0.20
CA GLY A 105 -5.80 11.21 0.86
C GLY A 105 -6.92 10.18 0.91
N GLU A 106 -7.82 10.30 1.88
CA GLU A 106 -8.97 9.38 2.03
C GLU A 106 -10.22 10.12 2.51
N ILE A 107 -11.36 9.80 1.88
CA ILE A 107 -12.69 10.18 2.34
C ILE A 107 -13.58 8.94 2.49
N GLY A 108 -14.57 9.05 3.38
CA GLY A 108 -15.53 7.98 3.63
C GLY A 108 -14.90 6.82 4.41
N GLU A 109 -15.37 6.58 5.64
CA GLU A 109 -14.88 5.43 6.39
C GLU A 109 -15.26 4.12 5.68
N VAL A 110 -14.28 3.22 5.57
CA VAL A 110 -14.45 1.98 4.82
C VAL A 110 -15.61 1.13 5.38
N GLY A 111 -16.58 0.75 4.54
CA GLY A 111 -17.70 -0.14 4.88
C GLY A 111 -18.98 0.55 5.34
N LYS A 112 -19.09 1.89 5.24
CA LYS A 112 -20.34 2.64 5.51
C LYS A 112 -21.12 2.95 4.23
N GLN A 113 -21.42 4.22 3.99
CA GLN A 113 -22.13 4.68 2.80
C GLN A 113 -21.12 5.05 1.71
N ASN A 114 -21.56 5.03 0.46
CA ASN A 114 -20.73 5.47 -0.66
C ASN A 114 -20.37 6.95 -0.47
N SER A 115 -19.12 7.29 -0.77
CA SER A 115 -18.66 8.67 -0.79
C SER A 115 -19.41 9.47 -1.85
N THR A 116 -19.57 10.76 -1.58
CA THR A 116 -20.28 11.70 -2.44
C THR A 116 -19.31 12.70 -3.08
N GLU A 117 -19.75 13.32 -4.18
CA GLU A 117 -18.98 14.40 -4.82
C GLU A 117 -18.82 15.61 -3.89
N GLU A 118 -19.85 15.91 -3.08
CA GLU A 118 -19.84 17.01 -2.12
C GLU A 118 -18.74 16.82 -1.06
N GLU A 119 -18.66 15.61 -0.46
CA GLU A 119 -17.59 15.26 0.48
C GLU A 119 -16.20 15.37 -0.15
N LEU A 120 -16.04 14.88 -1.38
CA LEU A 120 -14.75 14.91 -2.07
C LEU A 120 -14.30 16.35 -2.37
N ARG A 121 -15.20 17.19 -2.88
CA ARG A 121 -14.89 18.59 -3.19
C ARG A 121 -14.56 19.37 -1.92
N SER A 122 -15.39 19.23 -0.89
CA SER A 122 -15.17 19.83 0.43
C SER A 122 -13.80 19.45 1.00
N TYR A 123 -13.46 18.16 0.97
CA TYR A 123 -12.16 17.66 1.41
C TYR A 123 -11.00 18.24 0.59
N LEU A 124 -11.06 18.19 -0.74
CA LEU A 124 -9.98 18.66 -1.62
C LEU A 124 -9.75 20.17 -1.51
N GLU A 125 -10.82 20.96 -1.44
CA GLU A 125 -10.75 22.41 -1.33
C GLU A 125 -10.18 22.85 0.03
N GLY A 126 -10.71 22.28 1.11
CA GLY A 126 -10.20 22.59 2.45
C GLY A 126 -8.78 22.06 2.66
N PHE A 127 -8.44 20.87 2.16
CA PHE A 127 -7.07 20.36 2.15
C PHE A 127 -6.12 21.32 1.45
N ARG A 128 -6.50 21.82 0.26
CA ARG A 128 -5.65 22.74 -0.52
C ARG A 128 -5.42 24.04 0.23
N GLN A 129 -6.47 24.63 0.80
CA GLN A 129 -6.37 25.86 1.59
C GLN A 129 -5.45 25.68 2.80
N GLU A 130 -5.58 24.55 3.50
CA GLU A 130 -4.78 24.28 4.69
C GLU A 130 -3.31 23.97 4.35
N LEU A 131 -3.05 23.22 3.27
CA LEU A 131 -1.70 22.97 2.81
C LEU A 131 -1.03 24.27 2.32
N ASP A 132 -1.77 25.17 1.68
CA ASP A 132 -1.24 26.50 1.29
C ASP A 132 -0.83 27.32 2.52
N ARG A 133 -1.61 27.25 3.60
CA ARG A 133 -1.30 27.90 4.87
C ARG A 133 -0.04 27.32 5.52
N LEU A 134 0.16 26.01 5.45
CA LEU A 134 1.24 25.30 6.13
C LEU A 134 2.55 25.25 5.33
N ALA A 135 2.49 25.08 4.02
CA ALA A 135 3.64 24.81 3.15
C ALA A 135 3.74 25.78 1.95
N GLY A 136 2.81 26.73 1.82
CA GLY A 136 2.77 27.70 0.72
C GLY A 136 2.02 27.20 -0.52
N SER A 137 1.54 28.14 -1.33
CA SER A 137 0.67 27.88 -2.49
C SER A 137 1.33 27.11 -3.65
N THR A 138 2.64 26.93 -3.61
CA THR A 138 3.40 26.15 -4.60
C THR A 138 3.67 24.71 -4.15
N ALA A 139 3.30 24.36 -2.91
CA ALA A 139 3.45 23.01 -2.39
C ALA A 139 2.58 22.04 -3.18
N VAL A 140 3.21 20.99 -3.73
CA VAL A 140 2.52 19.90 -4.42
C VAL A 140 1.55 19.22 -3.45
N GLY A 141 0.29 19.05 -3.88
CA GLY A 141 -0.78 18.46 -3.09
C GLY A 141 -0.92 16.95 -3.24
N LEU A 142 -2.14 16.46 -3.04
CA LEU A 142 -2.49 15.06 -3.22
C LEU A 142 -2.33 14.63 -4.69
N SER A 143 -2.02 13.36 -4.89
CA SER A 143 -1.92 12.70 -6.20
C SER A 143 -3.16 11.85 -6.53
N LYS A 144 -3.86 11.39 -5.50
CA LYS A 144 -5.01 10.46 -5.58
C LYS A 144 -5.80 10.51 -4.27
N VAL A 145 -7.05 10.08 -4.28
CA VAL A 145 -7.90 10.00 -3.07
C VAL A 145 -8.64 8.67 -3.03
N SER A 146 -8.56 7.97 -1.90
CA SER A 146 -9.38 6.79 -1.62
C SER A 146 -10.82 7.19 -1.27
N VAL A 147 -11.76 6.41 -1.79
CA VAL A 147 -13.21 6.67 -1.68
C VAL A 147 -13.95 5.39 -1.32
N GLN A 148 -15.11 5.53 -0.67
CA GLN A 148 -15.98 4.42 -0.36
C GLN A 148 -17.01 4.17 -1.48
N THR A 149 -17.11 2.93 -1.93
CA THR A 149 -17.90 2.47 -3.10
C THR A 149 -18.72 1.21 -2.81
N GLY A 150 -18.98 0.94 -1.53
CA GLY A 150 -19.78 -0.18 -1.02
C GLY A 150 -18.96 -1.39 -0.57
N THR A 151 -17.62 -1.32 -0.59
CA THR A 151 -16.72 -2.43 -0.24
C THR A 151 -16.13 -2.34 1.16
N SER A 152 -15.83 -3.49 1.75
CA SER A 152 -15.03 -3.63 2.97
C SER A 152 -13.69 -4.33 2.68
N HIS A 153 -12.65 -4.00 3.45
CA HIS A 153 -11.38 -4.74 3.36
C HIS A 153 -11.59 -6.22 3.66
N GLY A 154 -11.15 -7.08 2.75
CA GLY A 154 -11.26 -8.53 2.89
C GLY A 154 -12.68 -9.09 2.74
N GLY A 155 -13.65 -8.25 2.31
CA GLY A 155 -15.05 -8.64 2.15
C GLY A 155 -15.77 -8.89 3.47
N VAL A 156 -16.97 -9.46 3.42
CA VAL A 156 -17.78 -9.81 4.59
C VAL A 156 -17.84 -11.33 4.73
N PRO A 157 -17.06 -11.96 5.62
CA PRO A 157 -17.09 -13.42 5.79
C PRO A 157 -18.44 -13.90 6.31
N LEU A 158 -18.88 -15.08 5.85
CA LEU A 158 -20.16 -15.67 6.20
C LEU A 158 -20.01 -16.84 7.21
N PRO A 159 -20.99 -17.06 8.11
CA PRO A 159 -21.05 -18.29 8.90
C PRO A 159 -21.13 -19.52 7.98
N GLY A 160 -20.28 -20.53 8.21
CA GLY A 160 -20.17 -21.71 7.34
C GLY A 160 -19.14 -21.57 6.20
N GLY A 161 -18.37 -20.48 6.19
CA GLY A 161 -17.31 -20.22 5.22
C GLY A 161 -17.73 -19.33 4.05
N GLY A 162 -16.73 -18.87 3.29
CA GLY A 162 -16.91 -17.97 2.16
C GLY A 162 -17.04 -16.50 2.55
N VAL A 163 -17.25 -15.66 1.52
CA VAL A 163 -17.34 -14.21 1.61
C VAL A 163 -18.61 -13.76 0.90
N ALA A 164 -19.38 -12.86 1.51
CA ALA A 164 -20.57 -12.29 0.90
C ALA A 164 -20.22 -11.58 -0.41
N GLU A 165 -21.10 -11.74 -1.41
CA GLU A 165 -20.98 -11.01 -2.65
C GLU A 165 -21.26 -9.52 -2.37
N VAL A 166 -20.20 -8.71 -2.46
CA VAL A 166 -20.31 -7.25 -2.32
C VAL A 166 -20.20 -6.65 -3.71
N LYS A 167 -21.24 -5.92 -4.11
CA LYS A 167 -21.26 -5.24 -5.40
C LYS A 167 -20.57 -3.89 -5.27
N LEU A 168 -19.38 -3.79 -5.84
CA LEU A 168 -18.70 -2.51 -6.03
C LEU A 168 -19.57 -1.56 -6.87
N ASP A 169 -19.74 -0.33 -6.39
CA ASP A 169 -20.36 0.74 -7.16
C ASP A 169 -19.33 1.44 -8.07
N PHE A 170 -19.08 0.82 -9.22
CA PHE A 170 -18.24 1.40 -10.28
C PHE A 170 -18.73 2.76 -10.77
N GLY A 171 -20.02 3.07 -10.69
CA GLY A 171 -20.55 4.36 -11.11
C GLY A 171 -20.12 5.47 -10.15
N THR A 172 -20.13 5.20 -8.85
CA THR A 172 -19.53 6.12 -7.87
C THR A 172 -18.04 6.28 -8.10
N LEU A 173 -17.31 5.18 -8.34
CA LEU A 173 -15.88 5.23 -8.61
C LEU A 173 -15.52 6.06 -9.85
N GLU A 174 -16.30 5.93 -10.93
CA GLU A 174 -16.16 6.71 -12.17
C GLU A 174 -16.34 8.21 -11.91
N ARG A 175 -17.46 8.59 -11.27
CA ARG A 175 -17.77 9.99 -10.98
C ARG A 175 -16.72 10.63 -10.08
N LEU A 176 -16.32 9.97 -8.99
CA LEU A 176 -15.34 10.52 -8.07
C LEU A 176 -13.93 10.56 -8.66
N SER A 177 -13.58 9.62 -9.56
CA SER A 177 -12.33 9.70 -10.31
C SER A 177 -12.32 10.90 -11.26
N ALA A 178 -13.45 11.20 -11.93
CA ALA A 178 -13.58 12.41 -12.75
C ALA A 178 -13.41 13.68 -11.93
N VAL A 179 -14.04 13.78 -10.75
CA VAL A 179 -13.86 14.90 -9.82
C VAL A 179 -12.39 15.03 -9.41
N CYS A 180 -11.70 13.95 -9.03
CA CYS A 180 -10.27 14.00 -8.71
C CYS A 180 -9.45 14.65 -9.84
N ARG A 181 -9.73 14.30 -11.10
CA ARG A 181 -9.03 14.86 -12.27
C ARG A 181 -9.32 16.34 -12.51
N GLU A 182 -10.50 16.84 -12.15
CA GLU A 182 -10.78 18.28 -12.18
C GLU A 182 -9.83 19.09 -11.27
N TYR A 183 -9.37 18.48 -10.17
CA TYR A 183 -8.38 19.07 -9.24
C TYR A 183 -6.93 18.69 -9.59
N GLY A 184 -6.69 18.02 -10.73
CA GLY A 184 -5.36 17.63 -11.19
C GLY A 184 -4.78 16.37 -10.55
N LEU A 185 -5.58 15.59 -9.84
CA LEU A 185 -5.19 14.27 -9.31
C LEU A 185 -5.33 13.19 -10.41
N ALA A 186 -4.71 12.03 -10.21
CA ALA A 186 -4.79 10.92 -11.15
C ALA A 186 -6.20 10.30 -11.23
N GLY A 187 -6.93 10.27 -10.12
CA GLY A 187 -8.23 9.61 -10.00
C GLY A 187 -8.46 9.08 -8.58
N ALA A 188 -9.56 8.36 -8.40
CA ALA A 188 -9.87 7.76 -7.11
C ALA A 188 -9.16 6.42 -6.92
N VAL A 189 -8.96 6.02 -5.66
CA VAL A 189 -8.35 4.76 -5.24
C VAL A 189 -9.43 3.83 -4.71
N GLN A 190 -9.39 2.56 -5.13
CA GLN A 190 -10.29 1.53 -4.62
C GLN A 190 -9.61 0.65 -3.57
N HIS A 191 -10.13 0.68 -2.35
CA HIS A 191 -9.72 -0.23 -1.29
C HIS A 191 -10.58 -1.51 -1.31
N GLY A 192 -10.05 -2.62 -0.77
CA GLY A 192 -10.87 -3.82 -0.54
C GLY A 192 -11.33 -4.58 -1.79
N ALA A 193 -10.65 -4.41 -2.93
CA ALA A 193 -11.02 -5.06 -4.19
C ALA A 193 -10.72 -6.57 -4.24
N SER A 194 -9.99 -7.12 -3.26
CA SER A 194 -9.50 -8.50 -3.27
C SER A 194 -10.55 -9.61 -3.31
N THR A 195 -11.80 -9.32 -2.93
CA THR A 195 -12.89 -10.30 -2.89
C THR A 195 -13.91 -10.11 -4.01
N LEU A 196 -13.62 -9.22 -4.96
CA LEU A 196 -14.44 -9.06 -6.16
C LEU A 196 -14.24 -10.26 -7.10
N PRO A 197 -15.26 -10.60 -7.91
CA PRO A 197 -15.10 -11.58 -8.98
C PRO A 197 -14.01 -11.15 -9.97
N ASP A 198 -13.29 -12.13 -10.51
CA ASP A 198 -12.14 -11.94 -11.40
C ASP A 198 -12.51 -11.16 -12.67
N GLU A 199 -13.70 -11.43 -13.20
CA GLU A 199 -14.30 -10.77 -14.36
C GLU A 199 -14.66 -9.29 -14.13
N SER A 200 -14.52 -8.77 -12.91
CA SER A 200 -14.79 -7.35 -12.62
C SER A 200 -13.55 -6.47 -12.74
N PHE A 201 -12.35 -7.04 -12.82
CA PHE A 201 -11.11 -6.27 -12.74
C PHE A 201 -10.80 -5.45 -13.99
N ASP A 202 -11.27 -5.86 -15.17
CA ASP A 202 -11.12 -5.11 -16.42
C ASP A 202 -11.94 -3.81 -16.47
N ARG A 203 -12.90 -3.68 -15.55
CA ARG A 203 -13.74 -2.49 -15.43
C ARG A 203 -13.01 -1.30 -14.79
N PHE A 204 -12.01 -1.54 -13.94
CA PHE A 204 -11.28 -0.46 -13.25
C PHE A 204 -10.58 0.51 -14.22
N PRO A 205 -9.82 0.04 -15.23
CA PRO A 205 -9.30 0.91 -16.26
C PRO A 205 -10.38 1.69 -17.01
N GLY A 206 -11.52 1.03 -17.31
CA GLY A 206 -12.62 1.63 -18.06
C GLY A 206 -13.30 2.80 -17.34
N VAL A 207 -13.27 2.82 -16.01
CA VAL A 207 -13.78 3.94 -15.18
C VAL A 207 -12.67 4.86 -14.68
N GLU A 208 -11.46 4.73 -15.23
CA GLU A 208 -10.30 5.57 -14.92
C GLU A 208 -9.95 5.59 -13.41
N THR A 209 -10.03 4.43 -12.76
CA THR A 209 -9.55 4.26 -11.37
C THR A 209 -8.03 4.41 -11.36
N ALA A 210 -7.51 5.26 -10.47
CA ALA A 210 -6.08 5.53 -10.42
C ALA A 210 -5.28 4.36 -9.82
N GLU A 211 -5.85 3.71 -8.81
CA GLU A 211 -5.16 2.66 -8.06
C GLU A 211 -6.17 1.73 -7.38
N ILE A 212 -5.81 0.46 -7.20
CA ILE A 212 -6.58 -0.51 -6.42
C ILE A 212 -5.68 -1.24 -5.43
N HIS A 213 -6.22 -1.55 -4.25
CA HIS A 213 -5.48 -2.27 -3.21
C HIS A 213 -5.90 -3.74 -3.12
N LEU A 214 -4.91 -4.62 -3.21
CA LEU A 214 -5.10 -6.06 -3.17
C LEU A 214 -4.18 -6.71 -2.13
N ALA A 215 -4.76 -7.47 -1.20
CA ALA A 215 -4.02 -8.17 -0.16
C ALA A 215 -4.68 -9.51 0.20
N THR A 216 -5.92 -9.46 0.74
CA THR A 216 -6.59 -10.64 1.30
C THR A 216 -6.71 -11.79 0.30
N GLY A 217 -6.92 -11.50 -0.98
CA GLY A 217 -7.03 -12.53 -2.03
C GLY A 217 -5.76 -13.37 -2.17
N PHE A 218 -4.58 -12.75 -2.06
CA PHE A 218 -3.29 -13.46 -2.12
C PHE A 218 -2.99 -14.25 -0.83
N GLN A 219 -3.45 -13.74 0.31
CA GLN A 219 -3.38 -14.48 1.57
C GLN A 219 -4.29 -15.71 1.52
N ASN A 220 -5.51 -15.55 1.01
CA ASN A 220 -6.45 -16.64 0.80
C ASN A 220 -5.87 -17.66 -0.18
N LEU A 221 -5.24 -17.24 -1.27
CA LEU A 221 -4.56 -18.17 -2.20
C LEU A 221 -3.49 -19.01 -1.52
N LEU A 222 -2.69 -18.44 -0.61
CA LEU A 222 -1.73 -19.21 0.18
C LEU A 222 -2.44 -20.21 1.09
N TYR A 223 -3.40 -19.72 1.90
CA TYR A 223 -4.10 -20.59 2.82
C TYR A 223 -4.80 -21.69 2.03
N ASP A 224 -5.59 -21.39 1.02
CA ASP A 224 -6.49 -22.36 0.41
C ASP A 224 -5.77 -23.26 -0.63
N HIS A 225 -4.45 -23.11 -0.80
CA HIS A 225 -3.65 -23.94 -1.72
C HIS A 225 -3.51 -25.39 -1.21
N PRO A 226 -3.66 -26.41 -2.07
CA PRO A 226 -3.50 -27.81 -1.67
C PRO A 226 -2.08 -28.17 -1.23
N ALA A 227 -1.07 -27.45 -1.69
CA ALA A 227 0.32 -27.64 -1.28
C ALA A 227 0.66 -27.08 0.11
N LEU A 228 -0.27 -26.35 0.77
CA LEU A 228 -0.08 -25.96 2.17
C LEU A 228 -0.44 -27.16 3.07
N PRO A 229 0.52 -27.75 3.81
CA PRO A 229 0.26 -28.94 4.63
C PRO A 229 -0.85 -28.68 5.66
N GLU A 230 -1.77 -29.63 5.79
CA GLU A 230 -2.91 -29.53 6.71
C GLU A 230 -2.47 -29.35 8.17
N ASP A 231 -1.42 -30.06 8.59
CA ASP A 231 -0.86 -29.94 9.94
C ASP A 231 -0.33 -28.52 10.21
N LEU A 232 0.38 -27.91 9.24
CA LEU A 232 0.89 -26.54 9.38
C LEU A 232 -0.26 -25.53 9.42
N ARG A 233 -1.28 -25.71 8.58
CA ARG A 233 -2.49 -24.89 8.62
C ARG A 233 -3.16 -24.97 9.99
N ALA A 234 -3.37 -26.17 10.52
CA ALA A 234 -3.99 -26.38 11.82
C ALA A 234 -3.18 -25.71 12.95
N GLU A 235 -1.84 -25.77 12.88
CA GLU A 235 -0.96 -25.10 13.83
C GLU A 235 -1.11 -23.56 13.77
N MET A 236 -1.18 -23.00 12.56
CA MET A 236 -1.41 -21.56 12.36
C MET A 236 -2.79 -21.12 12.87
N GLU A 237 -3.83 -21.93 12.67
CA GLU A 237 -5.18 -21.66 13.18
C GLU A 237 -5.24 -21.73 14.70
N ALA A 238 -4.61 -22.74 15.31
CA ALA A 238 -4.46 -22.84 16.76
C ALA A 238 -3.72 -21.63 17.34
N TRP A 239 -2.67 -21.16 16.65
CA TRP A 239 -1.97 -19.94 17.02
C TRP A 239 -2.91 -18.73 17.01
N CYS A 240 -3.78 -18.58 16.01
CA CYS A 240 -4.76 -17.48 15.96
C CYS A 240 -5.73 -17.55 17.15
N HIS A 241 -6.28 -18.73 17.45
CA HIS A 241 -7.16 -18.90 18.60
C HIS A 241 -6.50 -18.52 19.93
N ALA A 242 -5.21 -18.78 20.09
CA ALA A 242 -4.48 -18.45 21.31
C ALA A 242 -4.02 -16.98 21.39
N ASN A 243 -3.59 -16.39 20.27
CA ASN A 243 -2.86 -15.11 20.27
C ASN A 243 -3.69 -13.92 19.79
N THR A 244 -4.88 -14.14 19.25
CA THR A 244 -5.77 -13.07 18.78
C THR A 244 -7.19 -13.23 19.34
N ALA A 245 -7.32 -13.91 20.48
CA ALA A 245 -8.61 -14.24 21.10
C ALA A 245 -9.42 -12.98 21.49
N ASP A 246 -8.73 -11.90 21.82
CA ASP A 246 -9.29 -10.59 22.18
C ASP A 246 -10.04 -9.91 21.03
N GLU A 247 -9.78 -10.30 19.78
CA GLU A 247 -10.48 -9.77 18.61
C GLU A 247 -11.79 -10.50 18.29
N ARG A 248 -12.10 -11.57 19.03
CA ARG A 248 -13.34 -12.32 18.84
C ARG A 248 -14.54 -11.51 19.29
N LYS A 249 -15.54 -11.40 18.43
CA LYS A 249 -16.80 -10.73 18.76
C LYS A 249 -17.81 -11.71 19.35
N ASP A 250 -18.71 -11.21 20.20
CA ASP A 250 -19.82 -12.00 20.75
C ASP A 250 -20.67 -12.59 19.61
N GLY A 251 -20.89 -13.90 19.65
CA GLY A 251 -21.65 -14.64 18.62
C GLY A 251 -20.90 -14.88 17.31
N GLU A 252 -19.62 -14.50 17.19
CA GLU A 252 -18.80 -14.73 15.98
C GLU A 252 -18.46 -16.23 15.81
N SER A 253 -18.73 -16.78 14.62
CA SER A 253 -18.38 -18.16 14.28
C SER A 253 -16.86 -18.36 14.24
N GLY A 254 -16.41 -19.61 14.39
CA GLY A 254 -15.00 -19.95 14.30
C GLY A 254 -14.38 -19.56 12.95
N ASP A 255 -15.09 -19.86 11.86
CA ASP A 255 -14.62 -19.57 10.50
C ASP A 255 -14.46 -18.07 10.24
N VAL A 256 -15.42 -17.26 10.69
CA VAL A 256 -15.36 -15.80 10.56
C VAL A 256 -14.21 -15.23 11.38
N PHE A 257 -14.03 -15.73 12.60
CA PHE A 257 -12.90 -15.35 13.46
C PHE A 257 -11.56 -15.67 12.77
N LEU A 258 -11.37 -16.92 12.32
CA LEU A 258 -10.13 -17.36 11.68
C LEU A 258 -9.87 -16.61 10.37
N TYR A 259 -10.89 -16.40 9.53
CA TYR A 259 -10.75 -15.65 8.28
C TYR A 259 -10.18 -14.24 8.52
N LYS A 260 -10.66 -13.55 9.56
CA LYS A 260 -10.22 -12.20 9.94
C LYS A 260 -8.80 -12.18 10.51
N THR A 261 -8.45 -13.17 11.33
CA THR A 261 -7.22 -13.16 12.13
C THR A 261 -6.06 -13.91 11.50
N ARG A 262 -6.31 -14.87 10.58
CA ARG A 262 -5.27 -15.74 9.98
C ARG A 262 -4.10 -14.97 9.37
N LYS A 263 -4.35 -13.80 8.79
CA LYS A 263 -3.29 -12.90 8.27
C LYS A 263 -2.19 -12.58 9.30
N LYS A 264 -2.50 -12.59 10.60
CA LYS A 264 -1.54 -12.32 11.69
C LYS A 264 -0.60 -13.49 11.95
N ALA A 265 -0.99 -14.72 11.60
CA ALA A 265 -0.13 -15.91 11.70
C ALA A 265 0.99 -15.95 10.65
N LEU A 266 0.86 -15.20 9.54
CA LEU A 266 1.90 -15.15 8.49
C LEU A 266 3.27 -14.69 9.02
N GLY A 267 3.29 -13.79 10.01
CA GLY A 267 4.52 -13.29 10.61
C GLY A 267 5.25 -14.33 11.47
N PRO A 268 4.59 -14.89 12.50
CA PRO A 268 5.14 -15.96 13.33
C PRO A 268 5.62 -17.18 12.53
N PHE A 269 4.87 -17.60 11.51
CA PHE A 269 5.16 -18.79 10.70
C PHE A 269 5.94 -18.51 9.41
N LYS A 270 6.54 -17.31 9.28
CA LYS A 270 7.20 -16.90 8.04
C LYS A 270 8.32 -17.84 7.59
N ARG A 271 8.99 -18.53 8.53
CA ARG A 271 10.14 -19.39 8.23
C ARG A 271 9.64 -20.74 7.72
N GLU A 272 8.68 -21.31 8.42
CA GLU A 272 7.98 -22.55 8.13
C GLU A 272 7.36 -22.47 6.74
N LEU A 273 6.64 -21.38 6.45
CA LEU A 273 6.07 -21.09 5.13
C LEU A 273 7.15 -20.96 4.04
N TRP A 274 8.29 -20.33 4.36
CA TRP A 274 9.38 -20.12 3.38
C TRP A 274 10.20 -21.38 3.09
N ASP A 275 10.28 -22.29 4.06
CA ASP A 275 11.04 -23.54 3.97
C ASP A 275 10.17 -24.73 3.49
N LEU A 276 8.89 -24.50 3.16
CA LEU A 276 8.03 -25.53 2.56
C LEU A 276 8.70 -26.14 1.32
N ALA A 277 8.70 -27.47 1.25
CA ALA A 277 9.22 -28.20 0.10
C ALA A 277 8.47 -27.81 -1.19
N GLU A 278 7.15 -27.70 -1.10
CA GLU A 278 6.26 -27.37 -2.23
C GLU A 278 5.93 -25.87 -2.32
N LYS A 279 6.74 -25.00 -1.70
CA LYS A 279 6.53 -23.54 -1.73
C LYS A 279 6.38 -23.01 -3.15
N ASP A 280 7.18 -23.55 -4.08
CA ASP A 280 7.24 -23.05 -5.44
C ASP A 280 5.92 -23.25 -6.20
N GLU A 281 5.11 -24.25 -5.83
CA GLU A 281 3.74 -24.41 -6.37
C GLU A 281 2.82 -23.27 -5.94
N ILE A 282 2.87 -22.90 -4.66
CA ILE A 282 2.09 -21.79 -4.09
C ILE A 282 2.52 -20.46 -4.73
N VAL A 283 3.85 -20.26 -4.86
CA VAL A 283 4.40 -19.06 -5.52
C VAL A 283 3.97 -18.98 -6.98
N ALA A 284 3.98 -20.10 -7.72
CA ALA A 284 3.51 -20.15 -9.09
C ALA A 284 2.01 -19.81 -9.22
N ALA A 285 1.17 -20.30 -8.30
CA ALA A 285 -0.25 -19.95 -8.26
C ALA A 285 -0.46 -18.45 -7.99
N GLN A 286 0.31 -17.86 -7.07
CA GLN A 286 0.28 -16.41 -6.83
C GLN A 286 0.79 -15.62 -8.04
N GLU A 287 1.87 -16.04 -8.71
CA GLU A 287 2.37 -15.40 -9.93
C GLU A 287 1.31 -15.42 -11.03
N ALA A 288 0.66 -16.55 -11.27
CA ALA A 288 -0.42 -16.68 -12.23
C ALA A 288 -1.56 -15.68 -11.93
N LYS A 289 -1.91 -15.52 -10.64
CA LYS A 289 -2.91 -14.53 -10.23
C LYS A 289 -2.44 -13.09 -10.48
N PHE A 290 -1.19 -12.75 -10.15
CA PHE A 290 -0.63 -11.43 -10.43
C PHE A 290 -0.67 -11.11 -11.92
N ARG A 291 -0.27 -12.07 -12.77
CA ARG A 291 -0.30 -11.92 -14.23
C ARG A 291 -1.71 -11.66 -14.75
N PHE A 292 -2.68 -12.48 -14.33
CA PHE A 292 -4.09 -12.29 -14.67
C PHE A 292 -4.56 -10.88 -14.31
N LEU A 293 -4.34 -10.46 -13.06
CA LEU A 293 -4.76 -9.12 -12.60
C LEU A 293 -4.07 -8.00 -13.38
N PHE A 294 -2.78 -8.12 -13.68
CA PHE A 294 -2.06 -7.10 -14.45
C PHE A 294 -2.56 -6.96 -15.89
N GLU A 295 -2.98 -8.07 -16.49
CA GLU A 295 -3.62 -8.08 -17.80
C GLU A 295 -4.99 -7.40 -17.76
N GLN A 296 -5.85 -7.78 -16.80
CA GLN A 296 -7.17 -7.16 -16.64
C GLN A 296 -7.06 -5.65 -16.36
N LEU A 297 -6.08 -5.24 -15.56
CA LEU A 297 -5.86 -3.84 -15.19
C LEU A 297 -5.12 -3.03 -16.26
N GLY A 298 -4.77 -3.62 -17.41
CA GLY A 298 -4.09 -2.90 -18.49
C GLY A 298 -2.68 -2.41 -18.12
N ILE A 299 -1.99 -3.06 -17.18
CA ILE A 299 -0.67 -2.65 -16.67
C ILE A 299 0.46 -3.02 -17.67
N ALA A 300 0.22 -4.03 -18.50
CA ALA A 300 1.22 -4.54 -19.43
C ALA A 300 1.77 -3.46 -20.39
N GLY A 301 3.08 -3.48 -20.64
CA GLY A 301 3.73 -2.58 -21.60
C GLY A 301 4.03 -1.17 -21.09
N ASN A 302 3.88 -0.89 -19.79
CA ASN A 302 4.05 0.46 -19.23
C ASN A 302 5.51 0.92 -19.03
N ARG A 303 6.52 0.10 -19.34
CA ARG A 303 7.95 0.40 -19.10
C ARG A 303 8.38 1.75 -19.68
N ALA A 304 8.06 2.02 -20.95
CA ALA A 304 8.44 3.26 -21.61
C ALA A 304 7.77 4.50 -20.97
N MET A 305 6.54 4.34 -20.45
CA MET A 305 5.86 5.40 -19.69
C MET A 305 6.59 5.66 -18.37
N VAL A 306 6.91 4.61 -17.62
CA VAL A 306 7.64 4.73 -16.35
C VAL A 306 8.99 5.41 -16.57
N GLU A 307 9.78 4.98 -17.55
CA GLU A 307 11.10 5.55 -17.87
C GLU A 307 11.03 7.01 -18.33
N ARG A 308 9.90 7.43 -18.91
CA ARG A 308 9.67 8.82 -19.33
C ARG A 308 9.42 9.76 -18.15
N TYR A 309 8.68 9.31 -17.13
CA TYR A 309 8.19 10.18 -16.06
C TYR A 309 8.91 10.01 -14.72
N ILE A 310 9.60 8.89 -14.51
CA ILE A 310 10.23 8.57 -13.24
C ILE A 310 11.74 8.71 -13.35
N THR A 311 12.28 9.64 -12.55
CA THR A 311 13.73 9.75 -12.32
C THR A 311 14.08 8.95 -11.06
N VAL A 312 14.87 7.89 -11.22
CA VAL A 312 15.35 7.11 -10.08
C VAL A 312 16.42 7.91 -9.34
N VAL A 313 16.12 8.32 -8.11
CA VAL A 313 17.11 8.96 -7.22
C VAL A 313 17.86 7.86 -6.46
N PRO A 314 19.17 7.68 -6.66
CA PRO A 314 19.93 6.69 -5.90
C PRO A 314 19.94 7.04 -4.42
N ARG A 315 19.46 6.12 -3.57
CA ARG A 315 19.50 6.26 -2.12
C ARG A 315 20.38 5.16 -1.52
N SER A 316 21.66 5.47 -1.34
CA SER A 316 22.57 4.61 -0.60
C SER A 316 22.44 4.85 0.89
N ARG A 317 22.46 3.78 1.68
CA ARG A 317 22.67 3.84 3.12
C ARG A 317 24.10 3.41 3.44
N PRO A 318 24.74 3.99 4.45
CA PRO A 318 25.98 3.44 4.95
C PRO A 318 25.74 1.98 5.36
N LEU A 319 26.74 1.14 5.13
CA LEU A 319 26.70 -0.24 5.62
C LEU A 319 26.56 -0.19 7.15
N PRO A 320 25.68 -1.01 7.75
CA PRO A 320 25.67 -1.21 9.19
C PRO A 320 27.07 -1.47 9.73
N GLU A 321 27.45 -0.80 10.82
CA GLU A 321 28.76 -1.00 11.47
C GLU A 321 29.00 -2.46 11.88
N SER A 322 27.92 -3.22 12.09
CA SER A 322 27.93 -4.65 12.41
C SER A 322 28.28 -5.57 11.24
N LEU A 323 28.32 -5.06 10.00
CA LEU A 323 28.76 -5.85 8.85
C LEU A 323 30.29 -5.82 8.77
N PRO A 324 30.98 -6.98 8.91
CA PRO A 324 32.43 -7.02 8.79
C PRO A 324 32.84 -6.58 7.37
N VAL A 325 33.67 -5.53 7.33
CA VAL A 325 34.16 -4.88 6.09
C VAL A 325 34.97 -5.84 5.19
N THR A 326 35.34 -7.01 5.69
CA THR A 326 36.32 -7.92 5.08
C THR A 326 35.82 -8.77 3.90
N GLU A 327 34.51 -8.84 3.60
CA GLU A 327 34.03 -9.61 2.43
C GLU A 327 33.54 -8.77 1.24
N TYR A 328 33.27 -7.47 1.40
CA TYR A 328 32.62 -6.68 0.34
C TYR A 328 33.58 -6.02 -0.66
N GLN A 329 34.89 -6.03 -0.41
CA GLN A 329 35.86 -5.39 -1.30
C GLN A 329 36.19 -6.19 -2.59
N TRP A 330 35.70 -7.43 -2.74
CA TRP A 330 36.06 -8.26 -3.90
C TRP A 330 35.23 -8.02 -5.17
N ARG A 331 34.04 -7.38 -5.09
CA ARG A 331 33.17 -7.22 -6.27
C ARG A 331 33.18 -5.84 -6.92
N LEU A 332 33.65 -4.79 -6.24
CA LEU A 332 33.74 -3.44 -6.81
C LEU A 332 35.09 -3.12 -7.44
N ALA A 333 36.15 -3.88 -7.14
CA ALA A 333 37.48 -3.69 -7.72
C ALA A 333 37.68 -4.40 -9.08
N GLY A 334 36.71 -5.19 -9.56
CA GLY A 334 36.85 -6.08 -10.71
C GLY A 334 36.38 -5.53 -12.07
N GLN A 335 35.85 -4.31 -12.15
CA GLN A 335 35.44 -3.70 -13.42
C GLN A 335 36.21 -2.40 -13.66
N SER A 336 37.38 -2.50 -14.29
CA SER A 336 38.01 -1.38 -15.00
C SER A 336 37.93 -1.64 -16.52
N PRO A 337 37.49 -0.65 -17.32
CA PRO A 337 37.39 -0.78 -18.77
C PRO A 337 38.68 -0.27 -19.43
N THR A 338 39.66 -1.14 -19.67
CA THR A 338 40.68 -0.90 -20.72
C THR A 338 41.48 -2.18 -20.99
N ARG A 339 41.14 -2.89 -22.08
CA ARG A 339 42.15 -3.59 -22.86
C ARG A 339 42.59 -2.63 -23.97
N GLN A 340 43.76 -2.02 -23.78
CA GLN A 340 44.53 -1.47 -24.89
C GLN A 340 45.92 -2.13 -24.89
N HIS A 341 46.35 -2.41 -26.12
CA HIS A 341 47.51 -3.18 -26.52
C HIS A 341 48.85 -2.67 -25.94
N GLY A 342 49.72 -3.62 -25.60
CA GLY A 342 51.18 -3.48 -25.61
C GLY A 342 51.74 -4.84 -26.02
N VAL A 343 52.09 -5.05 -27.30
CA VAL A 343 53.41 -4.78 -27.90
C VAL A 343 54.52 -5.43 -27.08
N ASP A 344 54.89 -6.62 -27.55
CA ASP A 344 56.02 -7.42 -27.12
C ASP A 344 57.33 -6.68 -27.43
N GLY A 345 58.17 -6.53 -26.41
CA GLY A 345 59.44 -5.80 -26.46
C GLY A 345 60.48 -6.42 -25.53
N ARG A 346 61.07 -7.52 -26.01
CA ARG A 346 62.38 -8.16 -25.72
C ARG A 346 63.17 -7.72 -24.48
N LEU A 347 63.69 -8.71 -23.75
CA LEU A 347 65.14 -8.91 -23.52
C LEU A 347 65.41 -10.24 -22.81
N ALA A 348 65.85 -11.25 -23.57
CA ALA A 348 66.95 -12.19 -23.29
C ALA A 348 67.27 -12.94 -24.59
#